data_AF-A0A2V9RII3-F1
#
_entry.id   AF-A0A2V9RII3-F1
#
_cell.length_a   1.000
_cell.length_b   1.000
_cell.length_c   1.000
_cell.angle_alpha   90.00
_cell.angle_beta   90.00
_cell.angle_gamma   90.00
#
_symmetry.space_group_name_H-M   'P 1'
#
loop_
_entity.id
_entity.type
_entity.pdbx_description
1 polymer ?
#
loop_
_entity_poly.entity_id
_entity_poly.type
_entity_poly.pdbx_seq_one_letter_code
_entity_poly.pdbx_strand_id
1 'polypeptide(L)'
;MFKAAVVLALGFSLVLCACSRHETLTTDELRSQLISARSLAAETEIFLDYVRQNRATKSYAQGHIKYLAEEIERSREELQQSSPAQGEGDAVQQLRAQFNALNAELHSIRERLDDQAALATAKEHVARIREALDEANSSI
;
A
#
# COMPACT_ATOMS: atom_id res chain seq x y z
N MET A 1 2.39 53.29 -29.27
CA MET A 1 2.75 52.16 -30.15
C MET A 1 3.93 51.40 -29.55
N PHE A 2 3.62 50.23 -28.97
CA PHE A 2 4.43 49.01 -28.88
C PHE A 2 5.90 49.11 -28.43
N LYS A 3 6.16 49.54 -27.20
CA LYS A 3 7.47 49.32 -26.53
C LYS A 3 7.29 49.06 -25.04
N ALA A 4 6.72 47.92 -24.67
CA ALA A 4 6.71 47.50 -23.26
C ALA A 4 6.54 45.99 -23.03
N ALA A 5 6.00 45.22 -23.97
CA ALA A 5 5.45 43.90 -23.61
C ALA A 5 6.15 42.67 -24.22
N VAL A 6 7.25 42.83 -24.97
CA VAL A 6 7.79 41.72 -25.78
C VAL A 6 9.00 41.00 -25.15
N VAL A 7 9.65 41.58 -24.13
CA VAL A 7 10.90 41.00 -23.59
C VAL A 7 10.67 40.08 -22.38
N LEU A 8 9.48 40.05 -21.79
CA LEU A 8 9.23 39.29 -20.55
C LEU A 8 8.48 37.96 -20.73
N ALA A 9 8.34 37.46 -21.97
CA ALA A 9 7.52 36.28 -22.28
C ALA A 9 8.33 35.03 -22.69
N LEU A 10 9.67 35.10 -22.72
CA LEU A 10 10.54 34.06 -23.31
C LEU A 10 11.54 33.43 -22.34
N GLY A 11 11.26 33.51 -21.03
CA GLY A 11 12.14 32.98 -19.97
C GLY A 11 11.50 31.96 -19.03
N PHE A 12 10.34 31.39 -19.37
CA PHE A 12 9.54 30.58 -18.44
C PHE A 12 9.04 29.24 -19.02
N SER A 13 9.69 28.71 -20.05
CA SER A 13 9.18 27.53 -20.80
C SER A 13 10.16 26.34 -20.91
N LEU A 14 11.22 26.34 -20.11
CA LEU A 14 12.20 25.26 -20.01
C LEU A 14 12.49 25.14 -18.50
N VAL A 15 12.23 24.10 -17.72
CA VAL A 15 12.08 22.67 -17.96
C VAL A 15 11.29 22.15 -16.75
N LEU A 16 9.96 22.12 -16.81
CA LEU A 16 9.17 21.22 -15.97
C LEU A 16 8.97 19.93 -16.76
N CYS A 17 10.08 19.30 -17.17
CA CYS A 17 10.08 17.87 -17.41
C CYS A 17 9.99 17.20 -16.04
N ALA A 18 8.81 17.28 -15.42
CA ALA A 18 8.35 16.24 -14.53
C ALA A 18 8.20 14.99 -15.41
N CYS A 19 9.32 14.35 -15.71
CA CYS A 19 9.33 12.95 -16.07
C CYS A 19 8.79 12.24 -14.83
N SER A 20 7.47 12.07 -14.75
CA SER A 20 6.89 10.98 -13.97
C SER A 20 7.45 9.72 -14.61
N ARG A 21 8.62 9.29 -14.15
CA ARG A 21 9.30 8.11 -14.65
C ARG A 21 8.37 6.97 -14.25
N HIS A 22 7.50 6.56 -15.17
CA HIS A 22 6.78 5.30 -15.03
C HIS A 22 7.87 4.22 -15.11
N GLU A 23 8.35 3.82 -13.95
CA GLU A 23 9.33 2.77 -13.83
C GLU A 23 8.63 1.47 -14.22
N THR A 24 9.25 0.73 -15.13
CA THR A 24 8.76 -0.62 -15.43
C THR A 24 9.15 -1.47 -14.24
N LEU A 25 8.15 -2.01 -13.54
CA LEU A 25 8.35 -2.89 -12.40
C LEU A 25 9.07 -4.14 -12.89
N THR A 26 10.28 -4.35 -12.40
CA THR A 26 11.05 -5.55 -12.65
C THR A 26 10.51 -6.71 -11.80
N THR A 27 10.81 -7.95 -12.19
CA THR A 27 10.42 -9.14 -11.43
C THR A 27 10.95 -9.11 -9.99
N ASP A 28 12.15 -8.57 -9.76
CA ASP A 28 12.74 -8.45 -8.42
C ASP A 28 12.02 -7.40 -7.56
N GLU A 29 11.60 -6.28 -8.16
CA GLU A 29 10.78 -5.28 -7.48
C GLU A 29 9.38 -5.82 -7.17
N LEU A 30 8.77 -6.56 -8.10
CA LEU A 30 7.50 -7.24 -7.87
C LEU A 30 7.59 -8.22 -6.71
N ARG A 31 8.65 -9.04 -6.67
CA ARG A 31 8.93 -9.96 -5.56
C ARG A 31 9.15 -9.21 -4.25
N SER A 32 9.87 -8.08 -4.28
CA SER A 32 10.09 -7.24 -3.11
C SER A 32 8.76 -6.67 -2.56
N GLN A 33 7.89 -6.19 -3.44
CA GLN A 33 6.57 -5.67 -3.06
C GLN A 33 5.66 -6.77 -2.51
N LEU A 34 5.72 -7.99 -3.05
CA LEU A 34 5.02 -9.16 -2.50
C LEU A 34 5.49 -9.52 -1.09
N ILE A 35 6.80 -9.55 -0.87
CA ILE A 35 7.38 -9.80 0.45
C ILE A 35 6.93 -8.72 1.44
N SER A 36 6.96 -7.45 1.02
CA SER A 36 6.49 -6.32 1.82
C SER A 36 5.01 -6.46 2.22
N ALA A 37 4.13 -6.74 1.25
CA ALA A 37 2.71 -6.96 1.50
C ALA A 37 2.47 -8.11 2.49
N ARG A 38 3.22 -9.21 2.33
CA ARG A 38 3.14 -10.38 3.21
C ARG A 38 3.57 -10.03 4.63
N SER A 39 4.67 -9.29 4.78
CA SER A 39 5.17 -8.84 6.08
C SER A 39 4.16 -7.93 6.78
N LEU A 40 3.55 -6.98 6.07
CA LEU A 40 2.51 -6.09 6.61
C LEU A 40 1.26 -6.86 7.03
N ALA A 41 0.83 -7.86 6.25
CA ALA A 41 -0.28 -8.73 6.62
C ALA A 41 0.04 -9.54 7.89
N ALA A 42 1.24 -10.14 7.98
CA ALA A 42 1.67 -10.89 9.15
C ALA A 42 1.78 -10.01 10.41
N GLU A 43 2.34 -8.80 10.29
CA GLU A 43 2.40 -7.84 11.38
C GLU A 43 0.99 -7.45 11.85
N THR A 44 0.07 -7.21 10.91
CA THR A 44 -1.33 -6.93 11.22
C THR A 44 -1.99 -8.09 11.98
N GLU A 45 -1.80 -9.35 11.55
CA GLU A 45 -2.35 -10.52 12.27
C GLU A 45 -1.87 -10.60 13.72
N ILE A 46 -0.55 -10.47 13.93
CA ILE A 46 0.06 -10.51 15.26
C ILE A 46 -0.45 -9.35 16.11
N PHE A 47 -0.58 -8.17 15.51
CA PHE A 47 -1.06 -6.99 16.19
C PHE A 47 -2.53 -7.12 16.64
N LEU A 48 -3.39 -7.67 15.78
CA LEU A 48 -4.79 -7.93 16.13
C LEU A 48 -4.90 -8.90 17.31
N ASP A 49 -4.08 -9.95 17.36
CA ASP A 49 -4.01 -10.83 18.54
C ASP A 49 -3.56 -10.09 19.80
N TYR A 50 -2.57 -9.21 19.68
CA TYR A 50 -2.07 -8.40 20.79
C TYR A 50 -3.16 -7.48 21.36
N VAL A 51 -3.94 -6.82 20.49
CA VAL A 51 -5.10 -6.00 20.89
C VAL A 51 -6.19 -6.86 21.53
N ARG A 52 -6.55 -8.00 20.93
CA ARG A 52 -7.57 -8.92 21.45
C ARG A 52 -7.25 -9.45 22.85
N GLN A 53 -5.97 -9.65 23.13
CA GLN A 53 -5.47 -10.08 24.44
C GLN A 53 -5.45 -8.93 25.47
N ASN A 54 -6.01 -7.76 25.15
CA ASN A 54 -6.01 -6.55 25.97
C ASN A 54 -4.59 -6.09 26.39
N ARG A 55 -3.60 -6.35 25.52
CA ARG A 55 -2.20 -5.95 25.77
C ARG A 55 -1.87 -4.57 25.24
N ALA A 56 -2.74 -3.99 24.41
CA ALA A 56 -2.63 -2.63 23.89
C ALA A 56 -3.56 -1.67 24.63
N THR A 57 -3.10 -0.43 24.87
CA THR A 57 -4.03 0.66 25.15
C THR A 57 -4.74 1.08 23.87
N LYS A 58 -5.95 1.64 23.99
CA LYS A 58 -6.71 2.13 22.82
C LYS A 58 -5.91 3.14 21.98
N SER A 59 -5.22 4.08 22.64
CA SER A 59 -4.40 5.08 21.95
C SER A 59 -3.22 4.44 21.20
N TYR A 60 -2.56 3.44 21.79
CA TYR A 60 -1.50 2.71 21.13
C TYR A 60 -2.05 1.95 19.91
N ALA A 61 -3.20 1.29 20.06
CA ALA A 61 -3.79 0.53 18.98
C ALA A 61 -4.25 1.39 17.80
N GLN A 62 -4.84 2.56 18.06
CA GLN A 62 -5.17 3.52 17.03
C GLN A 62 -3.92 4.03 16.30
N GLY A 63 -2.87 4.35 17.05
CA GLY A 63 -1.60 4.83 16.48
C GLY A 63 -0.93 3.78 15.61
N HIS A 64 -0.88 2.53 16.05
CA HIS A 64 -0.23 1.46 15.30
C HIS A 64 -1.02 1.03 14.06
N ILE A 65 -2.36 0.97 14.13
CA ILE A 65 -3.18 0.76 12.92
C ILE A 65 -2.98 1.89 11.90
N LYS A 66 -2.88 3.14 12.38
CA LYS A 66 -2.59 4.28 11.51
C LYS A 66 -1.23 4.12 10.81
N TYR A 67 -0.19 3.74 11.55
CA TYR A 67 1.13 3.46 10.99
C TYR A 67 1.08 2.37 9.91
N LEU A 68 0.44 1.23 10.19
CA LEU A 68 0.31 0.14 9.22
C LEU A 68 -0.42 0.60 7.95
N ALA A 69 -1.49 1.39 8.10
CA ALA A 69 -2.22 1.94 6.96
C ALA A 69 -1.37 2.91 6.13
N GLU A 70 -0.52 3.72 6.76
CA GLU A 70 0.41 4.62 6.07
C GLU A 70 1.49 3.85 5.28
N GLU A 71 2.03 2.76 5.84
CA GLU A 71 3.00 1.92 5.12
C GLU A 71 2.35 1.20 3.92
N ILE A 72 1.13 0.70 4.09
CA ILE A 72 0.36 0.09 2.97
C ILE A 72 0.05 1.12 1.89
N GLU A 73 -0.35 2.33 2.27
CA GLU A 73 -0.63 3.40 1.32
C GLU A 73 0.62 3.74 0.52
N ARG A 74 1.78 3.87 1.18
CA ARG A 74 3.06 4.13 0.50
C ARG A 74 3.38 3.05 -0.54
N SER A 75 3.32 1.77 -0.16
CA SER A 75 3.57 0.67 -1.10
C SER A 75 2.55 0.64 -2.24
N ARG A 76 1.29 1.00 -1.96
CA ARG A 76 0.24 1.09 -2.99
C ARG A 76 0.54 2.20 -3.99
N GLU A 77 0.92 3.38 -3.53
CA GLU A 77 1.27 4.52 -4.39
C GLU A 77 2.46 4.18 -5.28
N GLU A 78 3.51 3.57 -4.73
CA GLU A 78 4.66 3.07 -5.50
C GLU A 78 4.20 2.09 -6.60
N LEU A 79 3.38 1.09 -6.23
CA LEU A 79 2.89 0.10 -7.18
C LEU A 79 1.94 0.67 -8.24
N GLN A 80 1.18 1.74 -7.93
CA GLN A 80 0.30 2.42 -8.88
C GLN A 80 1.07 3.25 -9.89
N GLN A 81 2.21 3.83 -9.50
CA GLN A 81 3.05 4.64 -10.38
C GLN A 81 3.91 3.80 -11.33
N SER A 82 4.08 2.51 -11.03
CA SER A 82 4.83 1.57 -11.87
C SER A 82 3.97 0.89 -12.94
N SER A 83 4.59 0.60 -14.08
CA SER A 83 3.99 -0.23 -15.14
C SER A 83 4.48 -1.67 -15.04
N PRO A 84 3.63 -2.69 -15.25
CA PRO A 84 4.07 -4.08 -15.24
C PRO A 84 5.04 -4.37 -16.39
N ALA A 85 6.04 -5.22 -16.16
CA ALA A 85 6.81 -5.81 -17.25
C ALA A 85 5.91 -6.72 -18.13
N GLN A 86 6.38 -7.05 -19.33
CA GLN A 86 5.62 -7.90 -20.26
C GLN A 86 5.35 -9.28 -19.64
N GLY A 87 4.07 -9.65 -19.53
CA GLY A 87 3.64 -10.92 -18.94
C GLY A 87 3.36 -10.87 -17.43
N GLU A 88 3.64 -9.77 -16.73
CA GLU A 88 3.43 -9.63 -15.28
C GLU A 88 2.14 -8.86 -14.92
N GLY A 89 1.33 -8.48 -15.91
CA GLY A 89 0.14 -7.65 -15.72
C GLY A 89 -0.84 -8.21 -14.69
N ASP A 90 -1.12 -9.52 -14.76
CA ASP A 90 -2.05 -10.19 -13.85
C ASP A 90 -1.50 -10.23 -12.41
N ALA A 91 -0.20 -10.52 -12.24
CA ALA A 91 0.45 -10.56 -10.94
C ALA A 91 0.46 -9.18 -10.27
N VAL A 92 0.77 -8.11 -11.02
CA VAL A 92 0.71 -6.73 -10.53
C VAL A 92 -0.73 -6.34 -10.16
N GLN A 93 -1.72 -6.74 -10.96
CA GLN A 93 -3.13 -6.48 -10.65
C GLN A 93 -3.59 -7.20 -9.37
N GLN A 94 -3.19 -8.46 -9.19
CA GLN A 94 -3.47 -9.23 -7.97
C GLN A 94 -2.83 -8.57 -6.75
N LEU A 95 -1.56 -8.18 -6.84
CA LEU A 95 -0.87 -7.51 -5.74
C LEU A 95 -1.55 -6.18 -5.35
N ARG A 96 -1.95 -5.37 -6.33
CA ARG A 96 -2.75 -4.14 -6.10
C ARG A 96 -4.06 -4.45 -5.38
N ALA A 97 -4.75 -5.52 -5.76
CA ALA A 97 -5.98 -5.94 -5.10
C ALA A 97 -5.74 -6.36 -3.64
N GLN A 98 -4.64 -7.05 -3.34
CA GLN A 98 -4.30 -7.45 -1.98
C GLN A 98 -3.95 -6.25 -1.09
N PHE A 99 -3.17 -5.27 -1.59
CA PHE A 99 -2.92 -4.02 -0.86
C PHE A 99 -4.22 -3.24 -0.57
N ASN A 100 -5.12 -3.18 -1.54
CA ASN A 100 -6.43 -2.54 -1.35
C ASN A 100 -7.27 -3.25 -0.28
N ALA A 101 -7.29 -4.58 -0.30
CA ALA A 101 -8.00 -5.37 0.70
C ALA A 101 -7.41 -5.16 2.09
N LEU A 102 -6.08 -5.19 2.24
CA LEU A 102 -5.41 -4.98 3.52
C LEU A 102 -5.66 -3.57 4.06
N ASN A 103 -5.61 -2.55 3.21
CA ASN A 103 -5.91 -1.17 3.61
C ASN A 103 -7.36 -1.01 4.07
N ALA A 104 -8.31 -1.65 3.37
CA ALA A 104 -9.72 -1.61 3.74
C ALA A 104 -9.97 -2.27 5.10
N GLU A 105 -9.31 -3.40 5.37
CA GLU A 105 -9.40 -4.06 6.67
C GLU A 105 -8.86 -3.17 7.80
N LEU A 106 -7.69 -2.53 7.63
CA LEU A 106 -7.16 -1.64 8.66
C LEU A 106 -8.06 -0.43 8.93
N HIS A 107 -8.64 0.16 7.89
CA HIS A 107 -9.60 1.24 8.06
C HIS A 107 -10.85 0.79 8.83
N SER A 108 -11.40 -0.38 8.49
CA SER A 108 -12.55 -0.98 9.17
C SER A 108 -12.27 -1.26 10.65
N ILE A 109 -11.10 -1.85 10.97
CA ILE A 109 -10.74 -2.20 12.34
C ILE A 109 -10.50 -0.98 13.22
N ARG A 110 -9.96 0.12 12.65
CA ARG A 110 -9.66 1.33 13.41
C ARG A 110 -10.88 1.87 14.18
N GLU A 111 -12.07 1.70 13.63
CA GLU A 111 -13.34 2.14 14.23
C GLU A 111 -13.93 1.10 15.20
N ARG A 112 -13.38 -0.12 15.20
CA ARG A 112 -13.92 -1.31 15.89
C ARG A 112 -12.92 -1.98 16.83
N LEU A 113 -11.94 -1.22 17.32
CA LEU A 113 -10.88 -1.70 18.23
C LEU A 113 -11.38 -2.29 19.55
N ASP A 114 -12.59 -1.93 19.98
CA ASP A 114 -13.22 -2.44 21.20
C ASP A 114 -14.13 -3.66 20.93
N ASP A 115 -14.32 -4.05 19.65
CA ASP A 115 -15.16 -5.16 19.22
C ASP A 115 -14.31 -6.42 18.97
N GLN A 116 -14.29 -7.33 19.96
CA GLN A 116 -13.50 -8.56 19.89
C GLN A 116 -13.90 -9.50 18.74
N ALA A 117 -15.18 -9.50 18.35
CA ALA A 117 -15.65 -10.30 17.23
C ALA A 117 -15.16 -9.69 15.91
N ALA A 118 -15.23 -8.36 15.78
CA ALA A 118 -14.64 -7.66 14.63
C ALA A 118 -13.16 -7.95 14.46
N LEU A 119 -12.39 -7.86 15.56
CA LEU A 119 -10.96 -8.13 15.53
C LEU A 119 -10.65 -9.58 15.15
N ALA A 120 -11.47 -10.54 15.59
CA ALA A 120 -11.33 -11.94 15.20
C ALA A 120 -11.59 -12.14 13.70
N THR A 121 -12.71 -11.60 13.18
CA THR A 121 -13.05 -11.67 11.77
C THR A 121 -11.99 -10.99 10.90
N ALA A 122 -11.54 -9.81 11.30
CA ALA A 122 -10.53 -9.09 10.54
C ALA A 122 -9.19 -9.84 10.51
N LYS A 123 -8.81 -10.50 11.61
CA LYS A 123 -7.63 -11.37 11.62
C LYS A 123 -7.75 -12.51 10.60
N GLU A 124 -8.91 -13.17 10.54
CA GLU A 124 -9.15 -14.22 9.54
C GLU A 124 -9.10 -13.68 8.10
N HIS A 125 -9.57 -12.46 7.88
CA HIS A 125 -9.51 -11.81 6.58
C HIS A 125 -8.06 -11.51 6.17
N VAL A 126 -7.28 -10.95 7.09
CA VAL A 126 -5.85 -10.67 6.86
C VAL A 126 -5.07 -11.97 6.62
N ALA A 127 -5.38 -13.05 7.35
CA ALA A 127 -4.77 -14.36 7.11
C ALA A 127 -5.02 -14.87 5.68
N ARG A 128 -6.24 -14.73 5.16
CA ARG A 128 -6.56 -15.08 3.77
C ARG A 128 -5.84 -14.20 2.75
N ILE A 129 -5.67 -12.91 3.04
CA ILE A 129 -4.87 -12.00 2.20
C ILE A 129 -3.41 -12.48 2.17
N ARG A 130 -2.85 -12.85 3.33
CA ARG A 130 -1.48 -13.37 3.42
C ARG A 130 -1.32 -14.69 2.65
N GLU A 131 -2.28 -15.60 2.75
CA GLU A 131 -2.28 -16.85 1.97
C GLU A 131 -2.29 -16.59 0.46
N ALA A 132 -3.11 -15.65 -0.01
CA ALA A 132 -3.13 -15.26 -1.43
C ALA A 132 -1.81 -14.63 -1.89
N LEU A 133 -1.14 -13.85 -1.01
CA LEU A 133 0.19 -13.31 -1.28
C LEU A 133 1.27 -14.41 -1.32
N ASP A 134 1.15 -15.44 -0.47
CA ASP A 134 2.05 -16.60 -0.47
C ASP A 134 1.92 -17.43 -1.76
N GLU A 135 0.70 -17.59 -2.28
CA GLU A 135 0.43 -18.26 -3.56
C GLU A 135 0.99 -17.47 -4.74
N ALA A 136 0.79 -16.15 -4.76
CA ALA A 136 1.33 -15.26 -5.79
C ALA A 136 2.87 -15.26 -5.80
N ASN A 137 3.51 -15.21 -4.64
CA ASN A 137 4.97 -15.25 -4.53
C ASN A 137 5.57 -16.60 -4.97
N SER A 138 4.84 -17.70 -4.81
CA SER A 138 5.29 -19.03 -5.24
C SER A 138 5.20 -19.23 -6.76
N SER A 139 4.50 -18.33 -7.46
CA SER A 139 4.23 -18.39 -8.90
C SER A 139 5.17 -17.50 -9.73
N ILE A 140 6.11 -16.77 -9.09
CA ILE A 140 7.06 -15.83 -9.70
C ILE A 140 8.50 -16.29 -9.48
#